data_AF-A0A7V8YA91-F1
#
_entry.id   AF-A0A7V8YA91-F1
#
_cell.length_a   1.000
_cell.length_b   1.000
_cell.length_c   1.000
_cell.angle_alpha   90.00
_cell.angle_beta   90.00
_cell.angle_gamma   90.00
#
_symmetry.space_group_name_H-M   'P 1'
#
loop_
_entity.id
_entity.type
_entity.pdbx_description
1 polymer ?
#
loop_
_entity_poly.entity_id
_entity_poly.type
_entity_poly.pdbx_seq_one_letter_code
_entity_poly.pdbx_strand_id
1 'polypeptide(L)'
;MTAGLLDPHDGTHREALFVWLNSWGCRQFAKEHHATTASESLISWAEEWLDRLPSLDIDLSNAASTDHALLGDAYEDLRFRTASLRHVAARESHVTYGPVGAAKTLFALRPRLFAPWDNPIINMLKYWPARGPDYARYLSDIRLLLEQLSANSGTPIAEIPALIGRPDSSPVKLIDEYNWVKITRGFEAPTIGQLHEWLAWAEQGS
;
A
#
# COMPACT_ATOMS: atom_id res chain seq x y z
N MET A 1 7.96 10.55 -7.66
CA MET A 1 7.52 9.96 -8.95
C MET A 1 6.11 9.46 -8.77
N THR A 2 5.12 10.27 -9.13
CA THR A 2 3.79 9.78 -9.47
C THR A 2 3.95 9.06 -10.81
N ALA A 3 4.10 7.74 -10.76
CA ALA A 3 4.05 6.93 -11.96
C ALA A 3 2.72 7.21 -12.66
N GLY A 4 2.72 7.32 -13.98
CA GLY A 4 1.49 7.23 -14.76
C GLY A 4 0.68 6.03 -14.28
N LEU A 5 -0.64 6.15 -14.31
CA LEU A 5 -1.57 5.13 -13.84
C LEU A 5 -1.17 3.76 -14.38
N LEU A 6 -0.77 2.87 -13.46
CA LEU A 6 -0.30 1.55 -13.81
C LEU A 6 -1.46 0.75 -14.39
N ASP A 7 -1.31 0.30 -15.64
CA ASP A 7 -2.32 -0.51 -16.33
C ASP A 7 -1.88 -1.98 -16.36
N PRO A 8 -2.58 -2.89 -15.65
CA PRO A 8 -2.34 -4.33 -15.71
C PRO A 8 -2.43 -4.94 -17.10
N HIS A 9 -3.11 -4.33 -18.06
CA HIS A 9 -3.22 -4.85 -19.42
C HIS A 9 -2.03 -4.46 -20.31
N ASP A 10 -1.22 -3.49 -19.91
CA ASP A 10 0.03 -3.12 -20.58
C ASP A 10 1.23 -3.97 -20.07
N GLY A 11 1.91 -4.66 -20.99
CA GLY A 11 3.06 -5.51 -20.65
C GLY A 11 4.24 -4.77 -20.03
N THR A 12 4.51 -3.55 -20.48
CA THR A 12 5.60 -2.70 -19.96
C THR A 12 5.28 -2.27 -18.54
N HIS A 13 4.02 -1.93 -18.26
CA HIS A 13 3.58 -1.57 -16.91
C HIS A 13 3.67 -2.75 -15.94
N ARG A 14 3.29 -3.97 -16.37
CA ARG A 14 3.44 -5.18 -15.56
C ARG A 14 4.91 -5.47 -15.24
N GLU A 15 5.81 -5.37 -16.21
CA GLU A 15 7.24 -5.54 -15.96
C GLU A 15 7.77 -4.51 -14.96
N ALA A 16 7.44 -3.23 -15.16
CA ALA A 16 7.82 -2.16 -14.24
C ALA A 16 7.29 -2.39 -12.82
N LEU A 17 6.05 -2.89 -12.67
CA LEU A 17 5.46 -3.27 -11.39
C LEU A 17 6.30 -4.33 -10.67
N PHE A 18 6.66 -5.43 -11.35
CA PHE A 18 7.39 -6.52 -10.70
C PHE A 18 8.84 -6.14 -10.35
N VAL A 19 9.46 -5.26 -11.14
CA VAL A 19 10.75 -4.65 -10.79
C VAL A 19 10.60 -3.78 -9.54
N TRP A 20 9.57 -2.93 -9.48
CA TRP A 20 9.29 -2.08 -8.32
C TRP A 20 8.99 -2.91 -7.07
N LEU A 21 8.16 -3.96 -7.15
CA LEU A 21 7.87 -4.88 -6.05
C LEU A 21 9.14 -5.57 -5.52
N ASN A 22 10.03 -6.00 -6.42
CA ASN A 22 11.32 -6.57 -6.03
C ASN A 22 12.22 -5.57 -5.30
N SER A 23 12.19 -4.29 -5.69
CA SER A 23 12.90 -3.22 -4.99
C SER A 23 12.33 -2.95 -3.58
N TRP A 24 11.04 -3.27 -3.38
CA TRP A 24 10.35 -3.24 -2.09
C TRP A 24 10.49 -4.56 -1.29
N GLY A 25 11.37 -5.46 -1.72
CA GLY A 25 11.70 -6.70 -1.02
C GLY A 25 10.76 -7.89 -1.27
N CYS A 26 9.82 -7.78 -2.23
CA CYS A 26 8.90 -8.86 -2.58
C CYS A 26 9.60 -9.92 -3.46
N ARG A 27 10.31 -10.87 -2.83
CA ARG A 27 11.12 -11.90 -3.51
C ARG A 27 10.32 -13.00 -4.20
N GLN A 28 9.02 -13.10 -3.95
CA GLN A 28 8.14 -14.05 -4.62
C GLN A 28 7.99 -13.77 -6.14
N PHE A 29 8.30 -12.55 -6.59
CA PHE A 29 8.28 -12.19 -8.01
C PHE A 29 9.64 -12.47 -8.66
N ALA A 30 9.96 -13.74 -8.86
CA ALA A 30 11.21 -14.14 -9.53
C ALA A 30 11.25 -13.59 -10.98
N LYS A 31 12.42 -13.04 -11.38
CA LYS A 31 12.59 -12.31 -12.65
C LYS A 31 12.19 -13.12 -13.88
N GLU A 32 12.50 -14.40 -13.90
CA GLU A 32 12.17 -15.32 -15.01
C GLU A 32 10.65 -15.51 -15.20
N HIS A 33 9.85 -15.21 -14.19
CA HIS A 33 8.40 -15.32 -14.22
C HIS A 33 7.68 -13.98 -14.45
N HIS A 34 8.40 -12.86 -14.59
CA HIS A 34 7.79 -11.53 -14.77
C HIS A 34 6.92 -11.48 -16.02
N ALA A 35 7.44 -11.96 -17.16
CA ALA A 35 6.74 -11.93 -18.44
C ALA A 35 5.74 -13.08 -18.65
N THR A 36 5.71 -14.06 -17.74
CA THR A 36 4.88 -15.27 -17.86
C THR A 36 3.94 -15.37 -16.67
N THR A 37 4.23 -16.25 -15.71
CA THR A 37 3.34 -16.63 -14.60
C THR A 37 2.83 -15.42 -13.82
N ALA A 38 3.70 -14.48 -13.44
CA ALA A 38 3.31 -13.30 -12.66
C ALA A 38 2.39 -12.38 -13.47
N SER A 39 2.77 -12.13 -14.73
CA SER A 39 2.05 -11.26 -15.66
C SER A 39 0.67 -11.82 -16.01
N GLU A 40 0.59 -13.09 -16.42
CA GLU A 40 -0.68 -13.77 -16.72
C GLU A 40 -1.60 -13.79 -15.50
N SER A 41 -1.04 -14.05 -14.32
CA SER A 41 -1.81 -14.07 -13.09
C SER A 41 -2.34 -12.68 -12.70
N LEU A 42 -1.60 -11.61 -13.00
CA LEU A 42 -2.07 -10.23 -12.78
C LEU A 42 -3.15 -9.83 -13.77
N ILE A 43 -3.02 -10.22 -15.04
CA ILE A 43 -4.04 -9.97 -16.07
C ILE A 43 -5.35 -10.64 -15.67
N SER A 44 -5.32 -11.92 -15.30
CA SER A 44 -6.53 -12.64 -14.86
C SER A 44 -7.17 -12.01 -13.63
N TRP A 45 -6.37 -11.54 -12.67
CA TRP A 45 -6.90 -10.80 -11.53
C TRP A 45 -7.54 -9.48 -11.95
N ALA A 46 -6.89 -8.75 -12.86
CA ALA A 46 -7.35 -7.46 -13.33
C ALA A 46 -8.69 -7.55 -14.08
N GLU A 47 -8.84 -8.56 -14.94
CA GLU A 47 -10.10 -8.86 -15.65
C GLU A 47 -11.27 -9.13 -14.69
N GLU A 48 -11.00 -9.71 -13.52
CA GLU A 48 -12.04 -10.01 -12.53
C GLU A 48 -12.38 -8.81 -11.65
N TRP A 49 -11.39 -7.98 -11.29
CA TRP A 49 -11.54 -7.02 -10.20
C TRP A 49 -11.51 -5.55 -10.61
N LEU A 50 -10.82 -5.15 -11.69
CA LEU A 50 -10.61 -3.73 -11.96
C LEU A 50 -11.92 -2.97 -12.16
N ASP A 51 -12.87 -3.55 -12.87
CA ASP A 51 -14.19 -2.96 -13.15
C ASP A 51 -15.11 -2.92 -11.92
N ARG A 52 -14.83 -3.77 -10.92
CA ARG A 52 -15.58 -3.81 -9.66
C ARG A 52 -15.04 -2.80 -8.66
N LEU A 53 -13.74 -2.52 -8.70
CA LEU A 53 -13.11 -1.57 -7.79
C LEU A 53 -13.57 -0.13 -8.07
N PRO A 54 -13.68 0.73 -7.03
CA PRO A 54 -13.98 2.15 -7.20
C PRO A 54 -13.04 2.80 -8.21
N SER A 55 -13.49 3.79 -8.99
CA SER A 55 -12.69 4.47 -10.01
C SER A 55 -11.41 5.14 -9.44
N LEU A 56 -10.46 5.45 -10.32
CA LEU A 56 -9.11 5.94 -9.94
C LEU A 56 -9.11 7.31 -9.25
N ASP A 57 -10.19 8.06 -9.38
CA ASP A 57 -10.42 9.36 -8.75
C ASP A 57 -10.93 9.25 -7.31
N ILE A 58 -11.38 8.05 -6.88
CA ILE A 58 -11.84 7.78 -5.53
C ILE A 58 -10.66 7.61 -4.57
N ASP A 59 -10.75 8.30 -3.43
CA ASP A 59 -9.82 8.21 -2.31
C ASP A 59 -10.41 7.31 -1.21
N LEU A 60 -9.54 6.63 -0.46
CA LEU A 60 -9.91 5.85 0.72
C LEU A 60 -10.71 6.70 1.73
N SER A 61 -10.45 8.01 1.80
CA SER A 61 -11.19 8.91 2.69
C SER A 61 -12.64 9.16 2.26
N ASN A 62 -13.05 8.78 1.05
CA ASN A 62 -14.42 8.98 0.58
C ASN A 62 -15.33 7.84 1.06
N ALA A 63 -16.04 8.11 2.15
CA ALA A 63 -16.87 7.15 2.86
C ALA A 63 -18.02 6.57 2.05
N ALA A 64 -18.67 7.40 1.24
CA ALA A 64 -19.89 7.04 0.53
C ALA A 64 -19.61 6.09 -0.64
N SER A 65 -18.39 6.11 -1.17
CA SER A 65 -17.98 5.36 -2.36
C SER A 65 -17.10 4.14 -2.06
N THR A 66 -16.71 3.92 -0.80
CA THR A 66 -15.68 2.91 -0.47
C THR A 66 -16.26 1.74 0.32
N ASP A 67 -16.60 0.67 -0.40
CA ASP A 67 -16.93 -0.62 0.19
C ASP A 67 -15.67 -1.38 0.59
N HIS A 68 -15.32 -1.34 1.87
CA HIS A 68 -14.11 -1.99 2.40
C HIS A 68 -14.16 -3.52 2.30
N ALA A 69 -15.35 -4.13 2.29
CA ALA A 69 -15.45 -5.58 2.12
C ALA A 69 -15.03 -5.99 0.71
N LEU A 70 -15.50 -5.25 -0.31
CA LEU A 70 -15.07 -5.44 -1.69
C LEU A 70 -13.56 -5.25 -1.87
N LEU A 71 -12.97 -4.24 -1.22
CA LEU A 71 -11.52 -4.03 -1.22
C LEU A 71 -10.78 -5.22 -0.58
N GLY A 72 -11.33 -5.75 0.51
CA GLY A 72 -10.82 -6.95 1.19
C GLY A 72 -10.88 -8.19 0.30
N ASP A 73 -11.96 -8.40 -0.43
CA ASP A 73 -12.12 -9.56 -1.33
C ASP A 73 -11.14 -9.49 -2.51
N ALA A 74 -10.99 -8.31 -3.12
CA ALA A 74 -10.03 -8.08 -4.20
C ALA A 74 -8.59 -8.37 -3.75
N TYR A 75 -8.26 -7.96 -2.52
CA TYR A 75 -6.99 -8.28 -1.88
C TYR A 75 -6.83 -9.77 -1.58
N GLU A 76 -7.85 -10.42 -1.02
CA GLU A 76 -7.79 -11.84 -0.64
C GLU A 76 -7.55 -12.72 -1.86
N ASP A 77 -8.24 -12.43 -2.95
CA ASP A 77 -8.03 -13.11 -4.21
C ASP A 77 -6.60 -12.88 -4.73
N LEU A 78 -6.15 -11.62 -4.82
CA LEU A 78 -4.79 -11.29 -5.28
C LEU A 78 -3.72 -12.00 -4.45
N ARG A 79 -3.92 -12.12 -3.13
CA ARG A 79 -2.99 -12.79 -2.20
C ARG A 79 -2.67 -14.23 -2.59
N PHE A 80 -3.62 -14.92 -3.22
CA PHE A 80 -3.49 -16.32 -3.64
C PHE A 80 -3.12 -16.49 -5.12
N ARG A 81 -3.15 -15.43 -5.91
CA ARG A 81 -2.64 -15.42 -7.29
C ARG A 81 -1.18 -15.87 -7.34
N THR A 82 -0.76 -16.51 -8.43
CA THR A 82 0.58 -17.09 -8.55
C THR A 82 1.57 -16.03 -9.00
N ALA A 83 2.62 -15.80 -8.20
CA ALA A 83 3.70 -14.86 -8.51
C ALA A 83 4.87 -15.54 -9.23
N SER A 84 5.16 -16.79 -8.90
CA SER A 84 6.22 -17.56 -9.57
C SER A 84 6.02 -19.06 -9.37
N LEU A 85 6.83 -19.85 -10.06
CA LEU A 85 6.98 -21.27 -9.79
C LEU A 85 8.29 -21.51 -9.04
N ARG A 86 8.36 -22.63 -8.32
CA ARG A 86 9.58 -23.05 -7.62
C ARG A 86 9.73 -24.56 -7.76
N HIS A 87 10.91 -25.00 -8.19
CA HIS A 87 11.26 -26.43 -8.22
C HIS A 87 11.94 -26.85 -6.92
N VAL A 88 11.37 -27.82 -6.21
CA VAL A 88 11.99 -28.44 -5.02
C VAL A 88 11.93 -29.96 -5.18
N ALA A 89 13.10 -30.62 -5.18
CA ALA A 89 13.24 -32.07 -5.18
C ALA A 89 12.31 -32.80 -6.19
N ALA A 90 12.35 -32.36 -7.46
CA ALA A 90 11.54 -32.87 -8.57
C ALA A 90 10.02 -32.56 -8.55
N ARG A 91 9.55 -31.67 -7.66
CA ARG A 91 8.18 -31.15 -7.69
C ARG A 91 8.17 -29.65 -7.93
N GLU A 92 7.26 -29.21 -8.80
CA GLU A 92 6.94 -27.81 -8.97
C GLU A 92 5.92 -27.38 -7.90
N SER A 93 6.16 -26.24 -7.27
CA SER A 93 5.26 -25.63 -6.30
C SER A 93 4.99 -24.18 -6.69
N HIS A 94 3.73 -23.76 -6.59
CA HIS A 94 3.33 -22.37 -6.82
C HIS A 94 3.77 -21.49 -5.65
N VAL A 95 4.38 -20.36 -5.96
CA VAL A 95 4.62 -19.28 -5.01
C VAL A 95 3.58 -18.20 -5.27
N THR A 96 2.80 -17.85 -4.26
CA THR A 96 1.73 -16.85 -4.41
C THR A 96 2.26 -15.43 -4.21
N TYR A 97 1.44 -14.43 -4.55
CA TYR A 97 1.73 -13.02 -4.24
C TYR A 97 1.91 -12.81 -2.73
N GLY A 98 1.15 -13.53 -1.92
CA GLY A 98 1.19 -13.44 -0.46
C GLY A 98 0.69 -12.09 0.07
N PRO A 99 0.56 -11.94 1.41
CA PRO A 99 -0.09 -10.78 2.02
C PRO A 99 0.55 -9.44 1.65
N VAL A 100 1.88 -9.38 1.71
CA VAL A 100 2.65 -8.16 1.46
C VAL A 100 2.71 -7.83 -0.03
N GLY A 101 2.84 -8.85 -0.89
CA GLY A 101 2.87 -8.65 -2.34
C GLY A 101 1.53 -8.13 -2.88
N ALA A 102 0.43 -8.69 -2.40
CA ALA A 102 -0.91 -8.25 -2.79
C ALA A 102 -1.18 -6.80 -2.40
N ALA A 103 -0.97 -6.42 -1.14
CA ALA A 103 -1.20 -5.04 -0.69
C ALA A 103 -0.32 -4.02 -1.43
N LYS A 104 0.95 -4.32 -1.67
CA LYS A 104 1.85 -3.43 -2.44
C LYS A 104 1.45 -3.35 -3.92
N THR A 105 0.97 -4.44 -4.50
CA THR A 105 0.44 -4.45 -5.87
C THR A 105 -0.79 -3.55 -5.97
N LEU A 106 -1.75 -3.70 -5.05
CA LEU A 106 -2.94 -2.86 -5.00
C LEU A 106 -2.61 -1.38 -4.79
N PHE A 107 -1.63 -1.08 -3.92
CA PHE A 107 -1.13 0.28 -3.75
C PHE A 107 -0.54 0.85 -5.04
N ALA A 108 0.25 0.07 -5.78
CA ALA A 108 0.81 0.53 -7.07
C ALA A 108 -0.30 0.82 -8.10
N LEU A 109 -1.36 0.02 -8.10
CA LEU A 109 -2.50 0.18 -9.02
C LEU A 109 -3.40 1.36 -8.66
N ARG A 110 -3.72 1.53 -7.37
CA ARG A 110 -4.63 2.58 -6.88
C ARG A 110 -4.08 3.21 -5.59
N PRO A 111 -3.05 4.07 -5.67
CA PRO A 111 -2.31 4.60 -4.50
C PRO A 111 -3.11 5.56 -3.63
N ARG A 112 -4.30 5.98 -4.09
CA ARG A 112 -5.25 6.80 -3.31
C ARG A 112 -6.24 5.95 -2.52
N LEU A 113 -6.43 4.68 -2.90
CA LEU A 113 -7.45 3.81 -2.35
C LEU A 113 -6.87 2.74 -1.42
N PHE A 114 -5.75 2.13 -1.82
CA PHE A 114 -5.12 1.06 -1.04
C PHE A 114 -3.92 1.57 -0.27
N ALA A 115 -3.69 1.01 0.90
CA ALA A 115 -2.46 1.20 1.66
C ALA A 115 -1.59 -0.05 1.55
N PRO A 116 -0.27 0.09 1.30
CA PRO A 116 0.62 -1.06 1.44
C PRO A 116 0.76 -1.40 2.92
N TRP A 117 1.13 -2.65 3.21
CA TRP A 117 1.59 -3.06 4.53
C TRP A 117 2.76 -4.05 4.40
N ASP A 118 3.50 -4.24 5.48
CA ASP A 118 4.58 -5.21 5.58
C ASP A 118 4.38 -6.13 6.79
N ASN A 119 5.22 -7.16 6.92
CA ASN A 119 5.12 -8.11 8.04
C ASN A 119 5.24 -7.40 9.41
N PRO A 120 6.17 -6.45 9.63
CA PRO A 120 6.18 -5.63 10.84
C PRO A 120 4.84 -4.95 11.15
N ILE A 121 4.22 -4.28 10.17
CA ILE A 121 2.90 -3.63 10.33
C ILE A 121 1.83 -4.66 10.70
N ILE A 122 1.74 -5.77 9.95
CA ILE A 122 0.76 -6.84 10.20
C ILE A 122 0.94 -7.41 11.63
N ASN A 123 2.19 -7.66 12.04
CA ASN A 123 2.54 -8.18 13.36
C ASN A 123 2.16 -7.21 14.47
N MET A 124 2.62 -5.96 14.38
CA MET A 124 2.49 -4.96 15.43
C MET A 124 1.04 -4.54 15.63
N LEU A 125 0.31 -4.36 14.52
CA LEU A 125 -1.09 -3.94 14.54
C LEU A 125 -2.07 -5.14 14.63
N LYS A 126 -1.55 -6.37 14.75
CA LYS A 126 -2.34 -7.60 15.00
C LYS A 126 -3.39 -7.89 13.92
N TYR A 127 -3.01 -7.74 12.65
CA TYR A 127 -3.86 -8.11 11.50
C TYR A 127 -3.66 -9.55 11.04
N TRP A 128 -3.12 -10.46 11.87
CA TRP A 128 -3.09 -11.89 11.52
C TRP A 128 -4.49 -12.52 11.58
N PRO A 129 -4.85 -13.41 10.64
CA PRO A 129 -3.98 -14.08 9.64
C PRO A 129 -3.87 -13.38 8.27
N ALA A 130 -3.98 -12.05 8.23
CA ALA A 130 -3.77 -11.18 7.08
C ALA A 130 -4.68 -11.49 5.87
N ARG A 131 -5.92 -11.87 6.16
CA ARG A 131 -6.97 -12.17 5.17
C ARG A 131 -7.67 -10.91 4.68
N GLY A 132 -8.52 -11.05 3.67
CA GLY A 132 -9.42 -10.00 3.17
C GLY A 132 -10.07 -9.15 4.25
N PRO A 133 -10.79 -9.75 5.22
CA PRO A 133 -11.39 -8.98 6.32
C PRO A 133 -10.37 -8.24 7.19
N ASP A 134 -9.17 -8.79 7.37
CA ASP A 134 -8.11 -8.17 8.16
C ASP A 134 -7.52 -6.94 7.42
N TYR A 135 -7.38 -7.04 6.09
CA TYR A 135 -6.95 -5.93 5.25
C TYR A 135 -8.02 -4.86 5.10
N ALA A 136 -9.29 -5.24 4.94
CA ALA A 136 -10.42 -4.33 4.97
C ALA A 136 -10.48 -3.53 6.28
N ARG A 137 -10.27 -4.20 7.42
CA ARG A 137 -10.16 -3.55 8.74
C ARG A 137 -8.98 -2.57 8.77
N TYR A 138 -7.82 -2.96 8.25
CA TYR A 138 -6.66 -2.07 8.18
C TYR A 138 -6.93 -0.78 7.38
N LEU A 139 -7.58 -0.90 6.21
CA LEU A 139 -7.98 0.27 5.41
C LEU A 139 -8.98 1.16 6.17
N SER A 140 -9.93 0.55 6.89
CA SER A 140 -10.89 1.25 7.73
C SER A 140 -10.19 2.02 8.87
N ASP A 141 -9.18 1.41 9.50
CA ASP A 141 -8.41 2.03 10.58
C ASP A 141 -7.56 3.20 10.06
N ILE A 142 -6.95 3.07 8.87
CA ILE A 142 -6.24 4.17 8.20
C ILE A 142 -7.19 5.34 7.92
N ARG A 143 -8.37 5.04 7.40
CA ARG A 143 -9.37 6.06 7.12
C ARG A 143 -9.74 6.82 8.39
N LEU A 144 -10.04 6.11 9.48
CA LEU A 144 -10.36 6.74 10.77
C LEU A 144 -9.21 7.61 11.28
N LEU A 145 -7.96 7.18 11.11
CA LEU A 145 -6.79 7.96 11.46
C LEU A 145 -6.67 9.25 10.63
N LEU A 146 -6.96 9.19 9.33
CA LEU A 146 -6.98 10.37 8.45
C LEU A 146 -8.10 11.33 8.85
N GLU A 147 -9.29 10.83 9.18
CA GLU A 147 -10.41 11.63 9.68
C GLU A 147 -10.05 12.35 11.00
N GLN A 148 -9.40 11.65 11.93
CA GLN A 148 -8.91 12.24 13.18
C GLN A 148 -7.82 13.30 12.93
N LEU A 149 -6.88 13.04 12.02
CA LEU A 149 -5.83 13.99 11.67
C LEU A 149 -6.41 15.26 11.04
N SER A 150 -7.42 15.11 10.17
CA SER A 150 -8.15 16.22 9.57
C SER A 150 -8.87 17.05 10.63
N ALA A 151 -9.59 16.40 11.54
CA ALA A 151 -10.30 17.08 12.63
C ALA A 151 -9.34 17.84 13.56
N ASN A 152 -8.20 17.25 13.91
CA ASN A 152 -7.22 17.86 14.81
C ASN A 152 -6.46 19.02 14.18
N SER A 153 -6.22 18.97 12.86
CA SER A 153 -5.49 20.03 12.13
C SER A 153 -6.40 21.12 11.57
N GLY A 154 -7.73 20.91 11.56
CA GLY A 154 -8.67 21.78 10.84
C GLY A 154 -8.46 21.78 9.32
N THR A 155 -7.68 20.83 8.79
CA THR A 155 -7.29 20.75 7.37
C THR A 155 -8.02 19.58 6.70
N PRO A 156 -8.66 19.76 5.53
CA PRO A 156 -9.26 18.65 4.80
C PRO A 156 -8.26 17.53 4.50
N ILE A 157 -8.69 16.27 4.53
CA ILE A 157 -7.79 15.10 4.33
C ILE A 157 -6.95 15.23 3.05
N ALA A 158 -7.55 15.69 1.95
CA ALA A 158 -6.87 15.88 0.67
C ALA A 158 -5.77 16.95 0.69
N GLU A 159 -5.81 17.89 1.63
CA GLU A 159 -4.86 19.01 1.74
C GLU A 159 -3.73 18.73 2.75
N ILE A 160 -3.86 17.70 3.59
CA ILE A 160 -2.83 17.28 4.56
C ILE A 160 -1.46 17.08 3.90
N PRO A 161 -1.32 16.43 2.72
CA PRO A 161 -0.02 16.30 2.07
C PRO A 161 0.62 17.64 1.71
N ALA A 162 -0.17 18.61 1.23
CA ALA A 162 0.34 19.94 0.91
C ALA A 162 0.81 20.68 2.16
N LEU A 163 0.09 20.54 3.28
CA LEU A 163 0.45 21.15 4.58
C LEU A 163 1.85 20.75 5.06
N ILE A 164 2.30 19.53 4.77
CA ILE A 164 3.62 19.02 5.13
C ILE A 164 4.66 19.12 4.00
N GLY A 165 4.40 19.94 2.97
CA GLY A 165 5.31 20.18 1.86
C GLY A 165 5.39 19.04 0.84
N ARG A 166 4.35 18.20 0.75
CA ARG A 166 4.31 17.01 -0.11
C ARG A 166 3.02 16.91 -0.93
N PRO A 167 2.69 17.92 -1.76
CA PRO A 167 1.41 18.00 -2.46
C PRO A 167 1.13 16.81 -3.40
N ASP A 168 2.15 16.12 -3.90
CA ASP A 168 2.00 14.98 -4.82
C ASP A 168 1.81 13.63 -4.11
N SER A 169 1.83 13.59 -2.77
CA SER A 169 1.62 12.35 -2.01
C SER A 169 0.14 12.14 -1.73
N SER A 170 -0.34 10.88 -1.85
CA SER A 170 -1.68 10.56 -1.35
C SER A 170 -1.71 10.59 0.19
N PRO A 171 -2.84 10.93 0.82
CA PRO A 171 -2.97 10.86 2.28
C PRO A 171 -2.62 9.46 2.83
N VAL A 172 -3.03 8.41 2.11
CA VAL A 172 -2.71 7.02 2.45
C VAL A 172 -1.19 6.75 2.46
N LYS A 173 -0.44 7.35 1.52
CA LYS A 173 1.02 7.20 1.46
C LYS A 173 1.71 7.82 2.69
N LEU A 174 1.16 8.88 3.27
CA LEU A 174 1.70 9.47 4.50
C LEU A 174 1.59 8.50 5.68
N ILE A 175 0.47 7.76 5.76
CA ILE A 175 0.27 6.76 6.81
C ILE A 175 1.20 5.56 6.63
N ASP A 176 1.43 5.10 5.39
CA ASP A 176 2.44 4.07 5.09
C ASP A 176 3.84 4.49 5.58
N GLU A 177 4.28 5.69 5.22
CA GLU A 177 5.60 6.18 5.61
C GLU A 177 5.72 6.39 7.12
N TYR A 178 4.68 6.91 7.77
CA TYR A 178 4.61 6.99 9.23
C TYR A 178 4.75 5.62 9.88
N ASN A 179 3.97 4.64 9.41
CA ASN A 179 4.02 3.27 9.91
C ASN A 179 5.40 2.65 9.69
N TRP A 180 6.03 2.88 8.55
CA TRP A 180 7.37 2.39 8.29
C TRP A 180 8.43 3.02 9.21
N VAL A 181 8.36 4.34 9.45
CA VAL A 181 9.28 5.02 10.39
C VAL A 181 9.05 4.53 11.83
N LYS A 182 7.80 4.45 12.27
CA LYS A 182 7.46 4.10 13.65
C LYS A 182 7.58 2.61 13.95
N ILE A 183 6.98 1.76 13.12
CA ILE A 183 6.87 0.32 13.35
C ILE A 183 8.10 -0.40 12.79
N THR A 184 8.46 -0.11 11.54
CA THR A 184 9.54 -0.84 10.87
C THR A 184 10.93 -0.34 11.28
N ARG A 185 11.11 0.96 11.52
CA ARG A 185 12.38 1.54 12.01
C ARG A 185 12.42 1.78 13.52
N GLY A 186 11.31 1.64 14.24
CA GLY A 186 11.27 1.82 15.70
C GLY A 186 11.54 3.26 16.15
N PHE A 187 11.27 4.26 15.30
CA PHE A 187 11.51 5.65 15.65
C PHE A 187 10.34 6.19 16.50
N GLU A 188 10.68 6.77 17.65
CA GLU A 188 9.73 7.50 18.49
C GLU A 188 9.67 8.96 18.07
N ALA A 189 8.46 9.49 17.90
CA ALA A 189 8.28 10.89 17.55
C ALA A 189 8.85 11.78 18.68
N PRO A 190 9.51 12.91 18.34
CA PRO A 190 9.97 13.85 19.35
C PRO A 190 8.79 14.38 20.16
N THR A 191 9.02 14.59 21.45
CA THR A 191 8.07 15.22 22.36
C THR A 191 7.84 16.68 21.98
N ILE A 192 6.71 17.26 22.43
CA ILE A 192 6.42 18.70 22.22
C ILE A 192 7.55 19.58 22.76
N GLY A 193 8.15 19.21 23.91
CA GLY A 193 9.30 19.94 24.46
C GLY A 193 10.51 19.95 23.52
N GLN A 194 10.84 18.80 22.93
CA GLN A 194 11.93 18.69 21.94
C GLN A 194 11.62 19.49 20.66
N LEU A 195 10.37 19.51 20.21
CA LEU A 195 9.96 20.32 19.06
C LEU A 195 10.10 21.82 19.33
N HIS A 196 9.72 22.28 20.53
CA HIS A 196 9.90 23.68 20.93
C HIS A 196 11.39 24.06 21.01
N GLU A 197 12.25 23.17 21.53
CA GLU A 197 13.70 23.39 21.55
C GLU A 197 14.27 23.52 20.13
N TRP A 198 13.86 22.66 19.21
CA TRP A 198 14.34 22.70 17.82
C TRP A 198 13.88 23.95 17.07
N LEU A 199 12.63 24.38 17.30
CA LEU A 199 12.11 25.65 16.74
C LEU A 199 12.91 26.84 17.25
N ALA A 200 13.19 26.90 18.56
CA ALA A 200 13.99 27.96 19.15
C ALA A 200 15.42 28.01 18.57
N TRP A 201 16.03 26.87 18.26
CA TRP A 201 17.35 26.83 17.60
C TRP A 201 17.29 27.29 16.15
N ALA A 202 16.24 26.94 15.41
CA ALA A 202 16.07 27.38 14.02
C ALA A 202 15.91 28.90 13.90
N GLU A 203 15.23 29.53 14.86
CA GLU A 203 15.03 30.99 14.92
C GLU A 203 16.29 31.75 15.35
N GLN A 204 17.20 31.12 16.10
CA GLN A 204 18.46 31.73 16.54
C GLN A 204 19.60 31.61 15.51
N GLY A 205 19.42 30.78 14.47
CA GLY A 205 20.42 30.52 13.43
C GLY A 205 20.18 31.23 12.09
N SER A 206 19.19 32.13 12.00
CA SER A 206 18.90 32.94 10.79
C SER A 206 19.42 34.37 10.90
#